data_AF-A0A7S1PDC1-F1
#
_entry.id   AF-A0A7S1PDC1-F1
#
_cell.length_a   1.000
_cell.length_b   1.000
_cell.length_c   1.000
_cell.angle_alpha   90.00
_cell.angle_beta   90.00
_cell.angle_gamma   90.00
#
_symmetry.space_group_name_H-M   'P 1'
#
loop_
_entity.id
_entity.type
_entity.pdbx_description
1 polymer ?
#
loop_
_entity_poly.entity_id
_entity_poly.type
_entity_poly.pdbx_seq_one_letter_code
_entity_poly.pdbx_strand_id
1 'polypeptide(L)'
;MEEPKDPSKDNVFALYKLLASPEQIEEMSANYLAGNYGYGHAKQALYELIIEKFEEPREKFEYYMNHTGEIDEALAFGAEKARKVANE
;
A
#
# COMPACT_ATOMS: atom_id res chain seq x y z
N MET A 1 9.89 -27.46 11.19
CA MET A 1 8.51 -27.21 10.75
C MET A 1 8.04 -26.02 11.58
N GLU A 2 7.52 -24.96 10.96
CA GLU A 2 7.07 -23.77 11.73
C GLU A 2 5.76 -24.10 12.45
N GLU A 3 5.66 -23.76 13.73
CA GLU A 3 4.43 -23.90 14.50
C GLU A 3 3.34 -22.93 13.98
N PRO A 4 2.05 -23.28 14.14
CA PRO A 4 0.93 -22.37 13.92
C PRO A 4 1.11 -21.02 14.60
N LYS A 5 0.60 -19.97 13.96
CA LYS A 5 0.70 -18.58 14.43
C LYS A 5 -0.68 -17.98 14.60
N ASP A 6 -0.80 -17.02 15.50
CA ASP A 6 -2.02 -16.26 15.74
C ASP A 6 -2.02 -14.98 14.88
N PRO A 7 -2.79 -14.93 13.78
CA PRO A 7 -2.81 -13.76 12.90
C PRO A 7 -3.38 -12.51 13.60
N SER A 8 -4.16 -12.66 14.67
CA SER A 8 -4.73 -11.52 15.40
C SER A 8 -3.69 -10.73 16.22
N LYS A 9 -2.53 -11.31 16.48
CA LYS A 9 -1.42 -10.72 17.25
C LYS A 9 -0.24 -10.29 16.39
N ASP A 10 -0.36 -10.39 15.07
CA ASP A 10 0.72 -10.10 14.15
C ASP A 10 0.50 -8.78 13.39
N ASN A 11 1.51 -7.91 13.45
CA ASN A 11 1.45 -6.60 12.80
C ASN A 11 1.51 -6.70 11.27
N VAL A 12 2.19 -7.71 10.73
CA VAL A 12 2.27 -7.90 9.27
C VAL A 12 0.88 -8.27 8.73
N PHE A 13 0.19 -9.21 9.39
CA PHE A 13 -1.19 -9.54 9.07
C PHE A 13 -2.11 -8.32 9.22
N ALA A 14 -1.96 -7.52 10.28
CA ALA A 14 -2.76 -6.31 10.48
C ALA A 14 -2.61 -5.29 9.33
N LEU A 15 -1.39 -5.07 8.84
CA LEU A 15 -1.11 -4.21 7.68
C LEU A 15 -1.64 -4.82 6.38
N TYR A 16 -1.46 -6.13 6.18
CA TYR A 16 -1.94 -6.85 5.01
C TYR A 16 -3.45 -6.67 4.82
N LYS A 17 -4.24 -6.80 5.89
CA LYS A 17 -5.71 -6.61 5.85
C LYS A 17 -6.17 -5.23 5.38
N LEU A 18 -5.34 -4.18 5.50
CA LEU A 18 -5.72 -2.85 5.06
C LEU A 18 -5.74 -2.72 3.53
N LEU A 19 -5.02 -3.62 2.84
CA LEU A 19 -4.77 -3.55 1.40
C LEU A 19 -5.40 -4.72 0.63
N ALA A 20 -5.44 -5.89 1.28
CA ALA A 20 -5.83 -7.17 0.70
C ALA A 20 -7.34 -7.30 0.47
N SER A 21 -7.73 -8.16 -0.47
CA SER A 21 -9.13 -8.57 -0.63
C SER A 21 -9.58 -9.48 0.53
N PRO A 22 -10.89 -9.65 0.76
CA PRO A 22 -11.40 -10.60 1.76
C PRO A 22 -10.84 -12.01 1.58
N GLU A 23 -10.75 -12.49 0.33
CA GLU A 23 -10.25 -13.84 0.00
C GLU A 23 -8.76 -13.98 0.35
N GLN A 24 -7.95 -12.98 0.02
CA GLN A 24 -6.53 -12.94 0.37
C GLN A 24 -6.31 -12.93 1.90
N ILE A 25 -7.19 -12.26 2.65
CA ILE A 25 -7.14 -12.21 4.12
C ILE A 25 -7.47 -13.58 4.70
N GLU A 26 -8.53 -14.24 4.20
CA GLU A 26 -8.92 -15.58 4.62
C GLU A 26 -7.83 -16.60 4.33
N GLU A 27 -7.21 -16.54 3.15
CA GLU A 27 -6.11 -17.41 2.76
C GLU A 27 -4.90 -17.23 3.67
N MET A 28 -4.43 -16.00 3.89
CA MET A 28 -3.29 -15.76 4.77
C MET A 28 -3.59 -16.18 6.22
N SER A 29 -4.82 -15.95 6.70
CA SER A 29 -5.25 -16.40 8.03
C SER A 29 -5.20 -17.92 8.16
N ALA A 30 -5.72 -18.65 7.16
CA ALA A 30 -5.68 -20.10 7.13
C ALA A 30 -4.24 -20.62 7.12
N ASN A 31 -3.34 -19.98 6.36
CA ASN A 31 -1.93 -20.32 6.32
C ASN A 31 -1.24 -20.14 7.69
N TYR A 32 -1.53 -19.05 8.41
CA TYR A 32 -1.03 -18.85 9.78
C TYR A 32 -1.47 -19.98 10.73
N LEU A 33 -2.76 -20.35 10.68
CA LEU A 33 -3.35 -21.34 11.58
C LEU A 33 -2.93 -22.78 11.27
N ALA A 34 -2.60 -23.08 10.02
CA ALA A 34 -2.14 -24.42 9.59
C ALA A 34 -0.71 -24.75 10.04
N GLY A 35 0.09 -23.74 10.42
CA GLY A 35 1.53 -23.92 10.62
C GLY A 35 2.28 -23.99 9.28
N ASN A 36 3.60 -24.21 9.31
CA ASN A 36 4.50 -24.07 8.16
C ASN A 36 4.55 -22.69 7.49
N TYR A 37 3.81 -21.71 8.01
CA TYR A 37 3.79 -20.35 7.51
C TYR A 37 4.47 -19.40 8.50
N GLY A 38 5.77 -19.15 8.27
CA GLY A 38 6.57 -18.17 9.00
C GLY A 38 6.21 -16.70 8.73
N TYR A 39 6.65 -15.79 9.61
CA TYR A 39 6.54 -14.34 9.40
C TYR A 39 7.26 -13.84 8.14
N GLY A 40 8.28 -14.58 7.67
CA GLY A 40 8.95 -14.28 6.40
C GLY A 40 8.01 -14.40 5.21
N HIS A 41 7.17 -15.43 5.17
CA HIS A 41 6.17 -15.60 4.12
C HIS A 41 5.13 -14.48 4.16
N ALA A 42 4.66 -14.12 5.36
CA ALA A 42 3.71 -13.02 5.52
C ALA A 42 4.26 -11.68 5.03
N LYS A 43 5.53 -11.38 5.36
CA LYS A 43 6.21 -10.17 4.90
C LYS A 43 6.38 -10.16 3.39
N GLN A 44 6.69 -11.32 2.80
CA GLN A 44 6.80 -11.46 1.35
C GLN A 44 5.45 -11.20 0.67
N ALA A 45 4.37 -11.81 1.15
CA ALA A 45 3.03 -11.58 0.62
C ALA A 45 2.58 -10.12 0.78
N LEU A 46 2.87 -9.47 1.92
CA LEU A 46 2.63 -8.04 2.09
C LEU A 46 3.43 -7.19 1.11
N TYR A 47 4.70 -7.51 0.90
CA TYR A 47 5.54 -6.81 -0.08
C TYR A 47 4.95 -6.91 -1.49
N GLU A 48 4.62 -8.12 -1.94
CA GLU A 48 4.04 -8.36 -3.26
C GLU A 48 2.72 -7.60 -3.43
N LEU A 49 1.84 -7.66 -2.43
CA LEU A 49 0.57 -6.94 -2.44
C LEU A 49 0.77 -5.42 -2.52
N ILE A 50 1.74 -4.85 -1.79
CA ILE A 50 2.03 -3.40 -1.85
C ILE A 50 2.52 -3.02 -3.26
N ILE A 51 3.40 -3.81 -3.86
CA ILE A 51 3.93 -3.54 -5.21
C ILE A 51 2.81 -3.60 -6.24
N GLU A 52 1.95 -4.61 -6.20
CA GLU A 52 0.81 -4.75 -7.12
C GLU A 52 -0.21 -3.63 -6.90
N LYS A 53 -0.66 -3.40 -5.66
CA LYS A 53 -1.71 -2.44 -5.34
C LYS A 53 -1.36 -1.00 -5.71
N PHE A 54 -0.08 -0.66 -5.63
CA PHE A 54 0.42 0.69 -5.88
C PHE A 54 1.28 0.81 -7.13
N GLU A 55 1.21 -0.15 -8.06
CA GLU A 55 1.97 -0.11 -9.32
C GLU A 55 1.80 1.23 -10.05
N GLU A 56 0.58 1.58 -10.45
CA GLU A 56 0.29 2.82 -11.18
C GLU A 56 0.64 4.10 -10.37
N PRO A 57 0.25 4.26 -9.08
CA PRO A 57 0.67 5.40 -8.28
C PRO A 57 2.19 5.56 -8.18
N ARG A 58 2.95 4.45 -8.09
CA ARG A 58 4.41 4.47 -8.02
C ARG A 58 5.02 4.90 -9.36
N GLU A 59 4.51 4.38 -10.47
CA GLU A 59 4.93 4.83 -11.81
C GLU A 59 4.67 6.32 -12.02
N LYS A 60 3.48 6.81 -11.64
CA LYS A 60 3.14 8.24 -11.71
C LYS A 60 4.01 9.10 -10.82
N PHE A 61 4.28 8.63 -9.60
CA PHE A 61 5.19 9.33 -8.68
C PHE A 61 6.58 9.46 -9.31
N GLU A 62 7.16 8.35 -9.78
CA GLU A 62 8.47 8.36 -10.44
C GLU A 62 8.47 9.27 -11.69
N TYR A 63 7.42 9.22 -12.49
CA TYR A 63 7.25 10.11 -13.64
C TYR A 63 7.31 11.58 -13.21
N TYR A 64 6.46 12.01 -12.28
CA TYR A 64 6.40 13.42 -11.86
C TYR A 64 7.67 13.88 -11.16
N MET A 65 8.31 13.02 -10.38
CA MET A 65 9.59 13.33 -9.75
C MET A 65 10.73 13.52 -10.76
N ASN A 66 10.63 12.91 -11.95
CA ASN A 66 11.52 13.14 -13.08
C ASN A 66 11.07 14.29 -14.00
N HIS A 67 9.85 14.81 -13.82
CA HIS A 67 9.24 15.90 -14.59
C HIS A 67 8.68 16.98 -13.67
N THR A 68 9.51 17.50 -12.77
CA THR A 68 9.06 18.42 -11.71
C THR A 68 8.42 19.71 -12.23
N GLY A 69 8.72 20.13 -13.46
CA GLY A 69 8.04 21.26 -14.11
C GLY A 69 6.53 21.06 -14.23
N GLU A 70 6.07 19.83 -14.49
CA GLU A 70 4.63 19.53 -14.51
C GLU A 70 4.00 19.64 -13.11
N ILE A 71 4.75 19.30 -12.05
CA ILE A 71 4.32 19.51 -10.67
C ILE A 71 4.15 21.01 -10.41
N ASP A 72 5.14 21.82 -10.78
CA ASP A 72 5.12 23.27 -10.59
C ASP A 72 3.94 23.92 -11.33
N GLU A 73 3.67 23.50 -12.57
CA GLU A 73 2.53 23.96 -13.36
C GLU A 73 1.20 23.61 -12.68
N ALA A 74 1.03 22.37 -12.23
CA ALA A 74 -0.17 21.93 -11.53
C ALA A 74 -0.39 22.71 -10.21
N LEU A 75 0.69 22.93 -9.45
CA LEU A 75 0.65 23.72 -8.21
C LEU A 75 0.32 25.19 -8.48
N ALA A 76 0.92 25.80 -9.49
CA ALA A 76 0.65 27.19 -9.88
C ALA A 76 -0.81 27.39 -10.28
N PHE A 77 -1.36 26.46 -11.06
CA PHE A 77 -2.78 26.47 -11.44
C PHE A 77 -3.72 26.36 -10.23
N GLY A 78 -3.42 25.47 -9.29
CA GLY A 78 -4.18 25.37 -8.02
C GLY A 78 -4.11 26.66 -7.20
N ALA A 79 -2.92 27.26 -7.11
CA ALA A 79 -2.70 28.51 -6.40
C ALA A 79 -3.45 29.70 -7.03
N GLU A 80 -3.52 29.79 -8.35
CA GLU A 80 -4.30 30.84 -9.04
C GLU A 80 -5.79 30.75 -8.69
N LYS A 81 -6.37 29.54 -8.70
CA LYS A 81 -7.77 29.31 -8.32
C LYS A 81 -8.03 29.69 -6.87
N ALA A 82 -7.17 29.24 -5.95
CA ALA A 82 -7.30 29.57 -4.53
C ALA A 82 -7.19 31.08 -4.28
N ARG A 83 -6.30 31.78 -5.00
CA ARG A 83 -6.10 33.23 -4.88
C ARG A 83 -7.35 34.03 -5.26
N LYS A 84 -8.10 33.58 -6.27
CA LYS A 84 -9.36 34.25 -6.67
C LYS A 84 -10.37 34.21 -5.52
N VAL A 85 -10.60 33.03 -4.95
CA VAL A 85 -11.52 32.85 -3.81
C VAL A 85 -11.06 33.62 -2.57
N ALA A 86 -9.76 33.66 -2.29
CA ALA A 86 -9.24 34.34 -1.09
C ALA A 86 -9.30 35.87 -1.15
N ASN A 87 -9.39 36.46 -2.35
CA ASN A 87 -9.40 37.91 -2.57
C ASN A 87 -10.79 38.46 -2.97
N GLU A 88 -11.81 37.60 -3.04
CA GLU A 88 -13.23 37.97 -3.14
C GLU A 88 -13.82 38.28 -1.76
#